data_AF-A0A5D2I912-F1
#
_entry.id   AF-A0A5D2I912-F1
#
_cell.length_a   1.000
_cell.length_b   1.000
_cell.length_c   1.000
_cell.angle_alpha   90.00
_cell.angle_beta   90.00
_cell.angle_gamma   90.00
#
_symmetry.space_group_name_H-M   'P 1'
#
loop_
_entity.id
_entity.type
_entity.pdbx_description
1 polymer ?
#
loop_
_entity_poly.entity_id
_entity_poly.type
_entity_poly.pdbx_seq_one_letter_code
_entity_poly.pdbx_strand_id
1 'polypeptide(L)'
;MYSGQIGSFSSRDLLLFFIMWEFELIPVYLLLSMWGGKKRLYSATKFILYTAGGSVFLLIGVLGLGLYGSNEPTLNFETLANQSYPVALEIIFYIGFLIAFVLHLLCESVQFS
;
A
#
# COMPACT_ATOMS: atom_id res chain seq x y z
N MET A 1 -12.33 7.89 9.69
CA MET A 1 -12.28 6.98 8.52
C MET A 1 -12.12 7.77 7.22
N TYR A 2 -12.84 8.87 7.01
CA TYR A 2 -12.67 9.71 5.79
C TYR A 2 -11.29 10.36 5.59
N SER A 3 -10.54 10.66 6.66
CA SER A 3 -9.27 11.39 6.53
C SER A 3 -8.13 10.57 5.88
N GLY A 4 -8.10 9.25 6.07
CA GLY A 4 -7.07 8.38 5.48
C GLY A 4 -7.20 8.26 3.97
N GLN A 5 -8.44 8.07 3.49
CA GLN A 5 -8.74 7.98 2.06
C GLN A 5 -8.44 9.30 1.35
N ILE A 6 -8.83 10.44 1.95
CA ILE A 6 -8.52 11.77 1.40
C ILE A 6 -7.00 12.03 1.43
N GLY A 7 -6.28 11.55 2.45
CA GLY A 7 -4.82 11.66 2.56
C GLY A 7 -4.07 10.87 1.48
N SER A 8 -4.57 9.69 1.12
CA SER A 8 -4.01 8.88 0.03
C SER A 8 -4.12 9.59 -1.32
N PHE A 9 -5.28 10.19 -1.63
CA PHE A 9 -5.48 10.97 -2.87
C PHE A 9 -4.76 12.32 -2.89
N SER A 10 -4.40 12.87 -1.73
CA SER A 10 -3.66 14.13 -1.60
C SER A 10 -2.13 13.96 -1.63
N SER A 11 -1.63 12.73 -1.66
CA SER A 11 -0.19 12.44 -1.60
C SER A 11 0.48 12.73 -2.95
N ARG A 12 1.46 13.63 -2.96
CA ARG A 12 2.31 13.94 -4.13
C ARG A 12 3.61 13.13 -4.19
N ASP A 13 3.89 12.35 -3.17
CA ASP A 13 5.03 11.46 -3.10
C ASP A 13 4.59 10.02 -2.87
N LEU A 14 5.31 9.08 -3.49
CA LEU A 14 5.08 7.65 -3.31
C LEU A 14 5.29 7.20 -1.86
N LEU A 15 6.19 7.84 -1.12
CA LEU A 15 6.44 7.54 0.30
C LEU A 15 5.30 8.06 1.19
N LEU A 16 4.78 9.26 0.91
CA LEU A 16 3.59 9.78 1.59
C LEU A 16 2.36 8.90 1.32
N PHE A 17 2.21 8.42 0.08
CA PHE A 17 1.17 7.46 -0.27
C PHE A 17 1.29 6.18 0.56
N PHE A 18 2.50 5.63 0.71
CA PHE A 18 2.76 4.46 1.56
C PHE A 18 2.39 4.69 3.03
N ILE A 19 2.77 5.83 3.61
CA ILE A 19 2.44 6.16 5.01
C ILE A 19 0.93 6.29 5.19
N MET A 20 0.24 6.96 4.26
CA MET A 20 -1.21 7.12 4.32
C MET A 20 -1.93 5.77 4.19
N TRP A 21 -1.39 4.88 3.35
CA TRP A 21 -1.88 3.51 3.21
C TRP A 21 -1.78 2.72 4.51
N GLU A 22 -0.65 2.80 5.23
CA GLU A 22 -0.50 2.16 6.54
C GLU A 22 -1.40 2.80 7.61
N PHE A 23 -1.61 4.12 7.52
CA PHE A 23 -2.45 4.84 8.47
C PHE A 23 -3.93 4.43 8.39
N GLU A 24 -4.43 4.01 7.22
CA GLU A 24 -5.78 3.46 7.07
C GLU A 24 -5.91 2.05 7.66
N LEU A 25 -4.82 1.28 7.74
CA LEU A 25 -4.84 -0.06 8.34
C LEU A 25 -5.03 -0.06 9.86
N ILE A 26 -4.49 0.95 10.55
CA ILE A 26 -4.58 1.09 12.01
C ILE A 26 -6.04 1.12 12.52
N PRO A 27 -6.93 2.00 12.02
CA PRO A 27 -8.32 2.05 12.47
C PRO A 27 -9.11 0.80 12.08
N VAL A 28 -8.82 0.17 10.93
CA VAL A 28 -9.47 -1.10 10.53
C VAL A 28 -9.05 -2.23 11.47
N TYR A 29 -7.76 -2.31 11.82
CA TYR A 29 -7.26 -3.29 12.79
C TYR A 29 -7.87 -3.10 14.19
N LEU A 30 -7.99 -1.85 14.66
CA LEU A 30 -8.64 -1.55 15.94
C LEU A 30 -10.13 -1.94 15.94
N LEU A 31 -10.85 -1.70 14.84
CA LEU A 31 -12.24 -2.12 14.68
C LEU A 31 -12.38 -3.65 14.74
N LEU A 32 -11.52 -4.38 14.04
CA LEU A 32 -11.49 -5.85 14.09
C LEU A 32 -11.22 -6.37 15.50
N SER A 33 -10.27 -5.78 16.20
CA SER A 33 -9.90 -6.18 17.56
C SER A 33 -11.01 -5.89 18.58
N MET A 34 -11.63 -4.70 18.54
CA MET A 34 -12.64 -4.29 19.52
C MET A 34 -14.05 -4.81 19.23
N TRP A 35 -14.43 -4.99 17.96
CA TRP A 35 -15.80 -5.37 17.57
C TRP A 35 -15.93 -6.75 16.88
N GLY A 36 -14.84 -7.46 16.58
CA GLY A 36 -14.87 -8.64 15.69
C GLY A 36 -15.40 -9.98 16.23
N GLY A 37 -16.62 -10.12 16.74
CA GLY A 37 -17.27 -11.44 16.93
C GLY A 37 -16.51 -12.52 17.74
N LYS A 38 -16.78 -13.81 17.51
CA LYS A 38 -16.24 -14.95 18.31
C LYS A 38 -14.82 -15.41 17.92
N LYS A 39 -14.26 -14.93 16.81
CA LYS A 39 -12.92 -15.31 16.30
C LYS A 39 -12.02 -14.09 16.03
N ARG A 40 -12.12 -13.05 16.87
CA ARG A 40 -11.40 -11.76 16.79
C ARG A 40 -9.93 -11.88 16.42
N LEU A 41 -9.20 -12.69 17.21
CA LEU A 41 -7.76 -12.86 17.03
C LEU A 41 -7.43 -13.54 15.70
N TYR A 42 -8.20 -14.54 15.28
CA TYR A 42 -7.93 -15.27 14.03
C TYR A 42 -8.19 -14.41 12.79
N SER A 43 -9.26 -13.62 12.80
CA SER A 43 -9.57 -12.69 11.70
C SER A 43 -8.60 -11.51 11.65
N ALA A 44 -8.22 -10.95 12.81
CA ALA A 44 -7.27 -9.85 12.89
C ALA A 44 -5.84 -10.24 12.46
N THR A 45 -5.36 -11.44 12.85
CA THR A 45 -4.04 -11.92 12.42
C THR A 45 -3.98 -12.19 10.93
N LYS A 46 -5.03 -12.76 10.33
CA LYS A 46 -5.08 -12.93 8.86
C LYS A 46 -5.09 -11.59 8.15
N PHE A 47 -5.89 -10.64 8.63
CA PHE A 47 -5.95 -9.29 8.08
C PHE A 47 -4.55 -8.69 8.03
N ILE A 48 -3.85 -8.62 9.17
CA ILE A 48 -2.55 -7.96 9.22
C ILE A 48 -1.49 -8.66 8.35
N LEU A 49 -1.55 -9.99 8.20
CA LEU A 49 -0.61 -10.73 7.35
C LEU A 49 -0.80 -10.40 5.86
N TYR A 50 -2.06 -10.32 5.39
CA TYR A 50 -2.36 -10.03 4.00
C TYR A 50 -2.03 -8.57 3.65
N THR A 51 -2.34 -7.61 4.52
CA THR A 51 -2.05 -6.19 4.26
C THR A 51 -0.59 -5.82 4.51
N ALA A 52 0.11 -6.46 5.45
CA ALA A 52 1.56 -6.33 5.56
C ALA A 52 2.27 -6.89 4.31
N GLY A 53 1.78 -8.00 3.75
CA GLY A 53 2.30 -8.54 2.49
C GLY A 53 2.15 -7.56 1.31
N GLY A 54 1.01 -6.88 1.20
CA GLY A 54 0.82 -5.82 0.21
C GLY A 54 1.69 -4.58 0.43
N SER A 55 1.88 -4.17 1.69
CA SER A 55 2.75 -3.04 2.08
C SER A 55 4.21 -3.27 1.65
N VAL A 56 4.75 -4.48 1.85
CA VAL A 56 6.12 -4.81 1.43
C VAL A 56 6.32 -4.69 -0.09
N PHE A 57 5.32 -5.09 -0.88
CA PHE A 57 5.37 -4.95 -2.35
C PHE A 57 5.39 -3.49 -2.79
N LEU A 58 4.58 -2.63 -2.15
CA LEU A 58 4.62 -1.18 -2.40
C LEU A 58 5.98 -0.58 -2.02
N LEU A 59 6.53 -0.97 -0.86
CA LEU A 59 7.82 -0.48 -0.39
C LEU A 59 8.96 -0.84 -1.35
N ILE A 60 8.98 -2.06 -1.87
CA ILE A 60 9.93 -2.49 -2.92
C ILE A 60 9.75 -1.65 -4.20
N GLY A 61 8.51 -1.31 -4.56
CA GLY A 61 8.19 -0.41 -5.67
C GLY A 61 8.79 0.99 -5.49
N VAL A 62 8.54 1.61 -4.34
CA VAL A 62 9.01 2.96 -4.01
C VAL A 62 10.54 3.02 -3.92
N LEU A 63 11.17 2.06 -3.24
CA LEU A 63 12.63 1.97 -3.17
C LEU A 63 13.25 1.68 -4.54
N GLY A 64 12.63 0.80 -5.33
CA GLY A 64 13.12 0.46 -6.66
C GLY A 64 13.14 1.67 -7.60
N LEU A 65 12.07 2.49 -7.58
CA LEU A 65 12.02 3.73 -8.37
C LEU A 65 12.96 4.81 -7.82
N GLY A 66 13.05 4.96 -6.50
CA GLY A 66 13.91 5.94 -5.85
C GLY A 66 15.41 5.68 -6.01
N LEU A 67 15.83 4.41 -6.05
CA LEU A 67 17.22 4.02 -6.25
C LEU A 67 17.65 4.04 -7.72
N TYR A 68 16.69 3.91 -8.65
CA TYR A 68 16.97 4.00 -10.09
C TYR A 68 17.25 5.44 -10.56
N GLY A 69 16.74 6.45 -9.83
CA GLY A 69 17.05 7.87 -10.03
C GLY A 69 18.34 8.28 -9.32
N SER A 70 19.48 7.75 -9.77
CA SER A 70 20.76 7.79 -9.05
C SER A 70 21.50 9.14 -9.03
N ASN A 71 20.83 10.27 -8.74
CA ASN A 71 21.50 11.55 -8.46
C ASN A 71 20.87 12.35 -7.30
N GLU A 72 19.55 12.29 -7.11
CA GLU A 72 18.86 12.85 -5.94
C GLU A 72 17.64 11.97 -5.64
N PRO A 73 17.55 11.28 -4.48
CA PRO A 73 16.41 10.43 -4.16
C PRO A 73 15.16 11.27 -3.91
N THR A 74 14.49 11.67 -4.99
CA THR A 74 13.20 12.36 -4.97
C THR A 74 12.13 11.35 -5.31
N LEU A 75 11.12 11.22 -4.44
CA LEU A 75 9.99 10.29 -4.58
C LEU A 75 8.70 11.01 -5.03
N ASN A 76 8.87 12.22 -5.59
CA ASN A 76 7.79 13.05 -6.10
C ASN A 76 7.23 12.46 -7.40
N PHE A 77 5.91 12.43 -7.54
CA PHE A 77 5.26 11.98 -8.78
C PHE A 77 5.72 12.77 -10.01
N GLU A 78 5.99 14.07 -9.87
CA GLU A 78 6.39 14.94 -10.98
C GLU A 78 7.78 14.61 -11.54
N THR A 79 8.73 14.17 -10.69
CA THR A 79 10.08 13.82 -11.14
C THR A 79 10.13 12.41 -11.71
N LEU A 80 9.40 11.47 -11.10
CA LEU A 80 9.32 10.09 -11.58
C LEU A 80 8.53 9.97 -12.90
N ALA A 81 7.45 10.73 -13.08
CA ALA A 81 6.65 10.66 -14.31
C ALA A 81 7.41 11.19 -15.54
N ASN A 82 8.37 12.10 -15.34
CA ASN A 82 9.19 12.65 -16.42
C ASN A 82 10.45 11.82 -16.71
N GLN A 83 10.72 10.78 -15.92
CA GLN A 83 11.89 9.93 -16.10
C GLN A 83 11.57 8.78 -17.07
N SER A 84 12.39 8.63 -18.11
CA SER A 84 12.24 7.53 -19.07
C SER A 84 12.73 6.22 -18.47
N TYR A 85 11.79 5.36 -18.07
CA TYR A 85 12.08 4.00 -17.62
C TYR A 85 12.00 2.99 -18.77
N PRO A 86 12.82 1.92 -18.76
CA PRO A 86 12.65 0.82 -19.70
C PRO A 86 11.33 0.09 -19.44
N VAL A 87 10.58 -0.20 -20.51
CA VAL A 87 9.23 -0.82 -20.48
C VAL A 87 9.15 -2.07 -19.61
N ALA A 88 10.22 -2.89 -19.58
CA ALA A 88 10.27 -4.10 -18.76
C ALA A 88 10.16 -3.80 -17.25
N LEU A 89 10.78 -2.70 -16.80
CA LEU A 89 10.81 -2.30 -15.39
C LEU A 89 9.50 -1.61 -14.98
N GLU A 90 8.87 -0.87 -15.90
CA GLU A 90 7.51 -0.35 -15.73
C GLU A 90 6.49 -1.47 -15.53
N ILE A 91 6.54 -2.53 -16.35
CA ILE A 91 5.65 -3.69 -16.23
C ILE A 91 5.81 -4.41 -14.89
N ILE A 92 7.05 -4.57 -14.40
CA ILE A 92 7.32 -5.22 -13.10
C ILE A 92 6.69 -4.41 -11.96
N PHE A 93 6.86 -3.09 -11.96
CA PHE A 93 6.23 -2.24 -10.95
C PHE A 93 4.71 -2.21 -11.06
N TYR A 94 4.17 -2.18 -12.28
CA TYR A 94 2.73 -2.21 -12.51
C TYR A 94 2.09 -3.50 -11.97
N ILE A 95 2.70 -4.65 -12.25
CA ILE A 95 2.25 -5.95 -11.72
C ILE A 95 2.38 -5.99 -10.20
N GLY A 96 3.47 -5.47 -9.63
CA GLY A 96 3.65 -5.37 -8.18
C GLY A 96 2.56 -4.53 -7.50
N PHE A 97 2.22 -3.39 -8.09
CA PHE A 97 1.12 -2.54 -7.62
C PHE A 97 -0.25 -3.22 -7.75
N LEU A 98 -0.49 -3.92 -8.86
CA LEU A 98 -1.73 -4.66 -9.10
C LEU A 98 -1.90 -5.77 -8.05
N ILE A 99 -0.86 -6.53 -7.75
CA ILE A 99 -0.88 -7.57 -6.70
C ILE A 99 -1.17 -6.95 -5.33
N ALA A 100 -0.52 -5.83 -4.99
CA ALA A 100 -0.79 -5.13 -3.72
C ALA A 100 -2.27 -4.69 -3.62
N PHE A 101 -2.85 -4.19 -4.70
CA PHE A 101 -4.25 -3.77 -4.76
C PHE A 101 -5.22 -4.95 -4.65
N VAL A 102 -4.90 -6.07 -5.31
CA VAL A 102 -5.69 -7.30 -5.23
C VAL A 102 -5.67 -7.88 -3.81
N LEU A 103 -4.51 -7.89 -3.14
CA LEU A 103 -4.40 -8.36 -1.76
C LEU A 103 -5.23 -7.51 -0.80
N HIS A 104 -5.27 -6.20 -1.03
CA HIS A 104 -6.09 -5.28 -0.25
C HIS A 104 -7.59 -5.55 -0.43
N LEU A 105 -8.07 -5.63 -1.68
CA LEU A 105 -9.47 -5.92 -2.01
C LEU A 105 -9.93 -7.32 -1.54
N LEU A 106 -9.06 -8.32 -1.66
CA LEU A 106 -9.36 -9.68 -1.22
C LEU A 106 -9.57 -9.73 0.31
N CYS A 107 -8.77 -8.96 1.05
CA CYS A 107 -8.87 -8.91 2.50
C CYS A 107 -10.19 -8.29 2.98
N GLU A 108 -10.70 -7.29 2.26
CA GLU A 108 -12.01 -6.67 2.53
C GLU A 108 -13.16 -7.68 2.34
N SER A 109 -13.07 -8.55 1.33
CA SER A 109 -14.06 -9.62 1.11
C SER A 109 -14.06 -10.71 2.19
N VAL A 110 -12.90 -10.99 2.80
CA VAL A 110 -12.77 -11.97 3.91
C VAL A 110 -13.31 -11.42 5.23
N GLN A 111 -13.42 -10.10 5.37
CA GLN A 111 -13.95 -9.45 6.57
C GLN A 111 -15.49 -9.60 6.71
N PHE A 112 -16.20 -9.89 5.61
CA PHE A 112 -17.67 -10.01 5.56
C PHE A 112 -18.20 -11.44 5.50
N SER A 113 -17.35 -12.47 5.54
CA SER A 113 -17.73 -13.88 5.62
C SER A 113 -17.47 -14.51 6.98
#